data_AF-A0A2V8BBR9-F1
#
_entry.id   AF-A0A2V8BBR9-F1
#
_cell.length_a   1.000
_cell.length_b   1.000
_cell.length_c   1.000
_cell.angle_alpha   90.00
_cell.angle_beta   90.00
_cell.angle_gamma   90.00
#
_symmetry.space_group_name_H-M   'P 1'
#
loop_
_entity.id
_entity.type
_entity.pdbx_description
1 polymer ?
#
loop_
_entity_poly.entity_id
_entity_poly.type
_entity_poly.pdbx_seq_one_letter_code
_entity_poly.pdbx_strand_id
1 'polypeptide(L)'
;MRSQFLLHKPSAINLEPRGYSPQAGQAFYSSLLERVNKVPGVQAAGAARVTVLSGVSRTLGVSVDGQPIRPDLSNAIPVRANTVSDRYLATMGIPVIRGRGFESTDRPDSPRVAIISRSLADRLWPGAEAIGRTLVSSTGSAEVIGIVPDTVYLRATERDPRPIFYTPLRQNCESGVSLHIRTDGDPLAILPAVRQDRPRARCAGCRGKVASTRGRLRAVPW
;
A
#
# COMPACT_ATOMS: atom_id res chain seq x y z
N MET A 1 -18.29 25.90 -12.31
CA MET A 1 -18.64 24.61 -11.67
C MET A 1 -17.42 23.70 -11.72
N ARG A 2 -16.79 23.42 -10.58
CA ARG A 2 -15.57 22.59 -10.50
C ARG A 2 -15.97 21.13 -10.41
N SER A 3 -16.11 20.48 -11.56
CA SER A 3 -16.32 19.04 -11.63
C SER A 3 -15.04 18.32 -11.20
N GLN A 4 -15.09 17.64 -10.06
CA GLN A 4 -14.05 16.73 -9.60
C GLN A 4 -14.12 15.47 -10.46
N PHE A 5 -13.21 15.33 -11.42
CA PHE A 5 -13.07 14.11 -12.21
C PHE A 5 -12.05 13.19 -11.54
N LEU A 6 -12.50 11.97 -11.18
CA LEU A 6 -11.70 10.96 -10.53
C LEU A 6 -11.02 10.08 -11.60
N LEU A 7 -9.81 10.44 -12.04
CA LEU A 7 -9.03 9.62 -12.96
C LEU A 7 -8.42 8.42 -12.21
N HIS A 8 -8.80 7.20 -12.61
CA HIS A 8 -8.11 5.98 -12.21
C HIS A 8 -7.19 5.50 -13.34
N LYS A 9 -5.91 5.86 -13.27
CA LYS A 9 -4.83 5.09 -13.91
C LYS A 9 -3.62 5.03 -12.96
N PRO A 10 -3.37 3.90 -12.29
CA PRO A 10 -2.12 3.73 -11.59
C PRO A 10 -1.03 3.58 -12.65
N SER A 11 -0.30 4.66 -12.90
CA SER A 11 1.06 4.57 -13.45
C SER A 11 1.93 3.90 -12.39
N ALA A 12 1.70 2.61 -12.16
CA ALA A 12 2.47 1.77 -11.27
C ALA A 12 3.86 1.61 -11.88
N ILE A 13 4.77 2.48 -11.48
CA ILE A 13 6.18 2.28 -11.80
C ILE A 13 6.68 1.23 -10.82
N ASN A 14 6.82 0.00 -11.29
CA ASN A 14 7.39 -1.08 -10.50
C ASN A 14 8.88 -0.80 -10.30
N LEU A 15 9.25 -0.51 -9.06
CA LEU A 15 10.61 -0.23 -8.66
C LEU A 15 11.08 -1.39 -7.80
N GLU A 16 11.42 -2.51 -8.43
CA GLU A 16 12.10 -3.59 -7.74
C GLU A 16 13.46 -3.08 -7.26
N PRO A 17 13.74 -3.10 -5.95
CA PRO A 17 15.08 -2.83 -5.45
C PRO A 17 15.95 -3.97 -5.93
N ARG A 18 16.84 -3.71 -6.90
CA ARG A 18 17.80 -4.69 -7.37
C ARG A 18 18.89 -4.85 -6.34
N GLY A 19 18.60 -5.69 -5.36
CA GLY A 19 19.53 -6.01 -4.33
C GLY A 19 19.81 -4.80 -3.43
N TYR A 20 18.96 -4.62 -2.42
CA TYR A 20 19.19 -3.71 -1.32
C TYR A 20 19.01 -4.54 -0.03
N SER A 21 19.72 -4.20 1.04
CA SER A 21 19.29 -4.65 2.37
C SER A 21 17.92 -4.05 2.69
N PRO A 22 17.11 -4.66 3.57
CA PRO A 22 15.80 -4.12 3.94
C PRO A 22 15.84 -2.63 4.34
N GLN A 23 16.84 -2.25 5.12
CA GLN A 23 17.06 -0.87 5.56
C GLN A 23 17.40 0.05 4.39
N ALA A 24 18.26 -0.40 3.47
CA ALA A 24 18.65 0.40 2.31
C ALA A 24 17.49 0.54 1.30
N GLY A 25 16.63 -0.47 1.16
CA GLY A 25 15.42 -0.40 0.34
C GLY A 25 14.41 0.60 0.90
N GLN A 26 14.19 0.59 2.21
CA GLN A 26 13.32 1.55 2.89
C GLN A 26 13.82 3.00 2.75
N ALA A 27 15.11 3.22 2.93
CA ALA A 27 15.73 4.54 2.75
C ALA A 27 15.61 5.04 1.30
N PHE A 28 15.79 4.14 0.32
CA PHE A 28 15.60 4.44 -1.10
C PHE A 28 14.16 4.87 -1.40
N TYR A 29 13.16 4.10 -0.96
CA TYR A 29 11.75 4.43 -1.19
C TYR A 29 11.33 5.74 -0.53
N SER A 30 11.79 5.99 0.70
CA SER A 30 11.52 7.24 1.41
C SER A 30 12.06 8.44 0.64
N SER A 31 13.34 8.37 0.24
CA SER A 31 14.01 9.42 -0.50
C SER A 31 13.38 9.66 -1.88
N LEU A 32 12.99 8.59 -2.57
CA LEU A 32 12.31 8.68 -3.86
C LEU A 32 10.95 9.35 -3.73
N LEU A 33 10.12 8.91 -2.77
CA LEU A 33 8.80 9.50 -2.55
C LEU A 33 8.91 10.98 -2.20
N GLU A 34 9.87 11.37 -1.36
CA GLU A 34 10.13 12.78 -1.05
C GLU A 34 10.49 13.60 -2.29
N ARG A 35 11.33 13.07 -3.19
CA ARG A 35 11.68 13.76 -4.44
C ARG A 35 10.49 13.87 -5.39
N VAL A 36 9.76 12.78 -5.62
CA VAL A 36 8.61 12.76 -6.53
C VAL A 36 7.51 13.71 -6.05
N ASN A 37 7.23 13.76 -4.74
CA ASN A 37 6.25 14.70 -4.18
C ASN A 37 6.68 16.17 -4.33
N LYS A 38 7.95 16.47 -4.64
CA LYS A 38 8.45 17.85 -4.89
C LYS A 38 8.46 18.24 -6.36
N VAL A 39 8.13 17.32 -7.28
CA VAL A 39 8.12 17.62 -8.72
C VAL A 39 6.92 18.53 -9.03
N PRO A 40 7.11 19.67 -9.72
CA PRO A 40 5.99 20.53 -10.14
C PRO A 40 4.95 19.74 -10.94
N GLY A 41 3.67 19.96 -10.62
CA GLY A 41 2.55 19.22 -11.21
C GLY A 41 2.22 17.89 -10.52
N VAL A 42 3.02 17.44 -9.54
CA VAL A 42 2.65 16.32 -8.65
C VAL A 42 1.86 16.86 -7.45
N GLN A 43 0.62 16.40 -7.28
CA GLN A 43 -0.20 16.71 -6.10
C GLN A 43 0.14 15.80 -4.92
N ALA A 44 0.31 14.51 -5.20
CA ALA A 44 0.63 13.52 -4.19
C ALA A 44 1.27 12.31 -4.86
N ALA A 45 2.26 11.73 -4.20
CA ALA A 45 2.80 10.43 -4.56
C ALA A 45 2.90 9.52 -3.33
N GLY A 46 2.51 8.26 -3.54
CA GLY A 46 2.54 7.20 -2.56
C GLY A 46 2.92 5.88 -3.23
N ALA A 47 3.34 4.90 -2.44
CA ALA A 47 3.81 3.62 -2.94
C ALA A 47 3.01 2.48 -2.31
N ALA A 48 2.79 1.39 -3.05
CA ALA A 48 2.11 0.21 -2.55
C ALA A 48 2.70 -1.07 -3.15
N ARG A 49 2.69 -2.15 -2.36
CA ARG A 49 3.14 -3.47 -2.81
C ARG A 49 2.18 -4.10 -3.82
N VAL A 50 0.88 -3.88 -3.63
CA VAL A 50 -0.17 -4.34 -4.53
C VAL A 50 -0.83 -3.12 -5.16
N THR A 51 -0.79 -3.08 -6.49
CA THR A 51 -1.48 -2.05 -7.28
C THR A 51 -2.97 -2.37 -7.32
N VAL A 52 -3.79 -1.43 -6.83
CA VAL A 52 -5.26 -1.50 -6.91
C VAL A 52 -5.70 -1.63 -8.38
N LEU A 53 -6.71 -2.47 -8.62
CA LEU A 53 -7.23 -2.84 -9.96
C LEU A 53 -6.23 -3.55 -10.89
N SER A 54 -5.09 -4.01 -10.39
CA SER A 54 -4.15 -4.83 -11.18
C SER A 54 -4.67 -6.23 -11.51
N GLY A 55 -5.80 -6.64 -10.93
CA GLY A 55 -6.29 -8.02 -10.99
C GLY A 55 -5.55 -8.97 -10.05
N VAL A 56 -4.59 -8.49 -9.25
CA VAL A 56 -3.85 -9.26 -8.24
C VAL A 56 -4.20 -8.76 -6.84
N SER A 57 -4.32 -9.69 -5.88
CA SER A 57 -4.42 -9.34 -4.46
C SER A 57 -3.61 -10.29 -3.60
N ARG A 58 -2.93 -9.76 -2.59
CA ARG A 58 -2.42 -10.55 -1.47
C ARG A 58 -3.58 -10.80 -0.50
N THR A 59 -3.79 -12.05 -0.12
CA THR A 59 -4.83 -12.44 0.84
C THR A 59 -4.15 -13.14 2.01
N LEU A 60 -4.61 -12.87 3.23
CA LEU A 60 -4.18 -13.58 4.44
C LEU A 60 -5.35 -13.72 5.41
N GLY A 61 -5.20 -14.58 6.43
CA GLY A 61 -6.13 -14.65 7.55
C GLY A 61 -5.72 -13.70 8.66
N VAL A 62 -6.70 -13.06 9.31
CA VAL A 62 -6.49 -12.29 10.54
C VAL A 62 -7.40 -12.76 11.67
N SER A 63 -6.91 -12.68 12.89
CA SER A 63 -7.65 -12.93 14.13
C SER A 63 -7.54 -11.74 15.09
N VAL A 64 -8.34 -11.77 16.15
CA VAL A 64 -8.51 -10.65 17.09
C VAL A 64 -7.65 -10.79 18.34
N ASP A 65 -7.32 -9.66 18.95
CA ASP A 65 -6.91 -9.50 20.35
C ASP A 65 -5.83 -10.50 20.81
N GLY A 66 -4.79 -10.68 19.98
CA GLY A 66 -3.65 -11.53 20.32
C GLY A 66 -3.89 -13.03 20.16
N GLN A 67 -5.09 -13.45 19.72
CA GLN A 67 -5.38 -14.87 19.50
C GLN A 67 -4.59 -15.42 18.32
N PRO A 68 -3.74 -16.44 18.49
CA PRO A 68 -3.03 -17.06 17.38
C PRO A 68 -4.01 -17.63 16.36
N ILE A 69 -3.67 -17.53 15.08
CA ILE A 69 -4.44 -18.16 14.00
C ILE A 69 -4.32 -19.68 14.16
N ARG A 70 -5.46 -20.36 14.23
CA ARG A 70 -5.51 -21.82 14.31
C ARG A 70 -5.07 -22.46 12.99
N PRO A 71 -4.47 -23.67 13.03
CA PRO A 71 -4.06 -24.37 11.81
C PRO A 71 -5.21 -24.64 10.83
N ASP A 72 -6.43 -24.82 11.35
CA ASP A 72 -7.65 -25.05 10.57
C ASP A 72 -8.30 -23.75 10.05
N LEU A 73 -7.72 -22.59 10.38
CA LEU A 73 -8.22 -21.25 10.04
C LEU A 73 -9.63 -20.94 10.56
N SER A 74 -10.17 -21.73 11.49
CA SER A 74 -11.54 -21.58 12.00
C SER A 74 -11.79 -20.25 12.73
N ASN A 75 -10.72 -19.63 13.24
CA ASN A 75 -10.76 -18.33 13.92
C ASN A 75 -10.19 -17.17 13.08
N ALA A 76 -9.92 -17.39 11.78
CA ALA A 76 -9.30 -16.40 10.92
C ALA A 76 -10.28 -15.83 9.88
N ILE A 77 -10.32 -14.51 9.77
CA ILE A 77 -11.07 -13.79 8.74
C ILE A 77 -10.17 -13.59 7.52
N PRO A 78 -10.58 -14.04 6.31
CA PRO A 78 -9.82 -13.79 5.10
C PRO A 78 -9.92 -12.31 4.70
N VAL A 79 -8.77 -11.66 4.58
CA VAL A 79 -8.64 -10.23 4.24
C VAL A 79 -7.66 -10.02 3.12
N ARG A 80 -7.81 -8.91 2.40
CA ARG A 80 -6.75 -8.43 1.53
C ARG A 80 -5.72 -7.66 2.33
N ALA A 81 -4.46 -7.85 1.96
CA ALA A 81 -3.34 -7.16 2.58
C ALA A 81 -2.64 -6.25 1.57
N ASN A 82 -2.29 -5.04 2.00
CA ASN A 82 -1.39 -4.19 1.25
C ASN A 82 -0.37 -3.49 2.16
N THR A 83 0.88 -3.50 1.74
CA THR A 83 1.92 -2.71 2.38
C THR A 83 2.05 -1.39 1.63
N VAL A 84 1.89 -0.27 2.31
CA VAL A 84 1.72 1.05 1.70
C VAL A 84 2.58 2.12 2.36
N SER A 85 3.01 3.11 1.61
CA SER A 85 3.68 4.29 2.16
C SER A 85 2.71 5.19 2.92
N ASP A 86 3.23 6.05 3.78
CA ASP A 86 2.50 7.00 4.61
C ASP A 86 1.48 7.86 3.82
N ARG A 87 1.85 8.28 2.60
CA ARG A 87 1.01 9.13 1.72
C ARG A 87 0.10 8.36 0.76
N TYR A 88 0.10 7.03 0.80
CA TYR A 88 -0.62 6.21 -0.19
C TYR A 88 -2.13 6.44 -0.14
N LEU A 89 -2.75 6.39 1.05
CA LEU A 89 -4.19 6.56 1.21
C LEU A 89 -4.63 7.93 0.68
N ALA A 90 -3.92 9.00 1.05
CA ALA A 90 -4.15 10.34 0.52
C ALA A 90 -3.97 10.42 -1.01
N THR A 91 -2.92 9.79 -1.55
CA THR A 91 -2.67 9.73 -3.00
C THR A 91 -3.83 9.06 -3.73
N MET A 92 -4.39 8.00 -3.16
CA MET A 92 -5.53 7.26 -3.70
C MET A 92 -6.89 7.91 -3.38
N GLY A 93 -6.93 8.99 -2.60
CA GLY A 93 -8.17 9.65 -2.19
C GLY A 93 -9.00 8.83 -1.18
N ILE A 94 -8.36 7.94 -0.43
CA ILE A 94 -8.99 7.12 0.61
C ILE A 94 -8.89 7.86 1.95
N PRO A 95 -9.99 8.37 2.51
CA PRO A 95 -9.95 9.10 3.77
C PRO A 95 -9.85 8.14 4.97
N VAL A 96 -9.12 8.55 6.00
CA VAL A 96 -9.21 7.91 7.33
C VAL A 96 -10.46 8.46 8.02
N ILE A 97 -11.43 7.60 8.30
CA ILE A 97 -12.72 7.97 8.91
C ILE A 97 -12.70 7.91 10.43
N ARG A 98 -11.72 7.21 11.01
CA ARG A 98 -11.51 7.12 12.47
C ARG A 98 -10.03 6.87 12.75
N GLY A 99 -9.49 7.45 13.82
CA GLY A 99 -8.08 7.33 14.18
C GLY A 99 -7.18 8.23 13.32
N ARG A 100 -5.99 7.74 12.97
CA ARG A 100 -4.97 8.46 12.19
C ARG A 100 -4.44 7.64 11.01
N GLY A 101 -3.78 8.34 10.08
CA GLY A 101 -3.00 7.72 9.02
C GLY A 101 -1.64 7.23 9.52
N PHE A 102 -0.89 6.56 8.63
CA PHE A 102 0.52 6.27 8.87
C PHE A 102 1.35 7.54 8.84
N GLU A 103 2.36 7.60 9.70
CA GLU A 103 3.24 8.73 9.88
C GLU A 103 4.71 8.32 9.80
N SER A 104 5.60 9.29 9.60
CA SER A 104 7.04 9.03 9.52
C SER A 104 7.66 8.45 10.82
N THR A 105 6.94 8.59 11.93
CA THR A 105 7.23 8.08 13.27
C THR A 105 6.90 6.59 13.42
N ASP A 106 6.12 6.00 12.53
CA ASP A 106 5.81 4.56 12.49
C ASP A 106 7.02 3.78 11.89
N ARG A 107 8.08 3.66 12.69
CA ARG A 107 9.39 3.12 12.30
C ARG A 107 9.53 1.63 12.68
N PRO A 108 10.55 0.91 12.15
CA PRO A 108 10.76 -0.51 12.49
C PRO A 108 10.90 -0.81 13.99
N ASP A 109 11.37 0.16 14.76
CA ASP A 109 11.59 0.14 16.21
C ASP A 109 10.41 0.67 17.04
N SER A 110 9.34 1.16 16.39
CA SER A 110 8.10 1.55 17.05
C SER A 110 7.12 0.36 17.15
N PRO A 111 6.05 0.47 17.95
CA PRO A 111 4.95 -0.50 17.93
C PRO A 111 4.44 -0.73 16.50
N ARG A 112 4.12 -1.98 16.18
CA ARG A 112 3.58 -2.36 14.86
C ARG A 112 2.16 -1.84 14.73
N VAL A 113 1.87 -1.16 13.63
CA VAL A 113 0.58 -0.51 13.41
C VAL A 113 -0.07 -0.93 12.10
N ALA A 114 -1.40 -0.86 12.05
CA ALA A 114 -2.21 -1.17 10.89
C ALA A 114 -3.40 -0.21 10.75
N ILE A 115 -3.86 -0.07 9.52
CA ILE A 115 -5.12 0.61 9.18
C ILE A 115 -6.03 -0.42 8.52
N ILE A 116 -7.31 -0.46 8.91
CA ILE A 116 -8.25 -1.48 8.44
C ILE A 116 -9.48 -0.84 7.79
N SER A 117 -10.17 -1.58 6.91
CA SER A 117 -11.45 -1.14 6.39
C SER A 117 -12.56 -1.25 7.45
N ARG A 118 -13.62 -0.44 7.30
CA ARG A 118 -14.78 -0.46 8.19
C ARG A 118 -15.37 -1.87 8.34
N SER A 119 -15.62 -2.57 7.23
CA SER A 119 -16.13 -3.94 7.30
C SER A 119 -15.21 -4.91 8.05
N LEU A 120 -13.90 -4.69 8.07
CA LEU A 120 -12.98 -5.51 8.85
C LEU A 120 -13.12 -5.21 10.34
N ALA A 121 -13.21 -3.93 10.71
CA ALA A 121 -13.41 -3.51 12.09
C ALA A 121 -14.70 -4.11 12.67
N ASP A 122 -15.81 -4.03 11.92
CA ASP A 122 -17.12 -4.54 12.35
C ASP A 122 -17.14 -6.07 12.51
N ARG A 123 -16.35 -6.79 11.71
CA ARG A 123 -16.25 -8.25 11.80
C ARG A 123 -15.34 -8.72 12.93
N LEU A 124 -14.24 -8.00 13.17
CA LEU A 124 -13.29 -8.33 14.24
C LEU A 124 -13.85 -7.92 15.61
N TRP A 125 -14.48 -6.75 15.71
CA TRP A 125 -14.97 -6.20 16.96
C TRP A 125 -16.41 -5.69 16.82
N PRO A 126 -17.39 -6.61 16.69
CA PRO A 126 -18.80 -6.23 16.52
C PRO A 126 -19.29 -5.34 17.66
N GLY A 127 -19.72 -4.12 17.33
CA GLY A 127 -20.26 -3.16 18.30
C GLY A 127 -19.23 -2.54 19.26
N ALA A 128 -17.93 -2.75 19.04
CA ALA A 128 -16.86 -2.22 19.90
C ALA A 128 -15.87 -1.34 19.13
N GLU A 129 -15.17 -0.45 19.85
CA GLU A 129 -14.11 0.39 19.26
C GLU A 129 -12.90 -0.48 18.88
N ALA A 130 -12.48 -0.36 17.63
CA ALA A 130 -11.38 -1.11 17.04
C ALA A 130 -10.04 -0.38 17.20
N ILE A 131 -10.06 0.96 17.31
CA ILE A 131 -8.83 1.74 17.52
C ILE A 131 -8.15 1.33 18.84
N GLY A 132 -6.84 1.12 18.80
CA GLY A 132 -6.03 0.66 19.94
C GLY A 132 -6.06 -0.86 20.17
N ARG A 133 -6.93 -1.59 19.46
CA ARG A 133 -6.95 -3.05 19.53
C ARG A 133 -5.90 -3.67 18.63
N THR A 134 -5.55 -4.91 18.92
CA THR A 134 -4.50 -5.63 18.21
C THR A 134 -5.11 -6.69 17.31
N LEU A 135 -4.80 -6.64 16.01
CA LEU A 135 -5.07 -7.74 15.09
C LEU A 135 -3.84 -8.64 14.98
N VAL A 136 -4.04 -9.93 14.77
CA VAL A 136 -2.99 -10.93 14.55
C VAL A 136 -3.10 -11.46 13.13
N SER A 137 -1.95 -11.56 12.45
CA SER A 137 -1.83 -12.12 11.10
C SER A 137 -0.68 -13.12 11.06
N SER A 138 -0.53 -13.83 9.94
CA SER A 138 0.67 -14.65 9.68
C SER A 138 1.97 -13.84 9.61
N THR A 139 1.87 -12.51 9.50
CA THR A 139 3.02 -11.59 9.50
C THR A 139 3.30 -10.96 10.87
N GLY A 140 2.54 -11.34 11.90
CA GLY A 140 2.66 -10.82 13.26
C GLY A 140 1.44 -10.01 13.69
N SER A 141 1.57 -9.38 14.85
CA SER A 141 0.52 -8.57 15.48
C SER A 141 0.71 -7.08 15.16
N ALA A 142 -0.39 -6.36 15.03
CA ALA A 142 -0.38 -4.91 14.80
C ALA A 142 -1.55 -4.22 15.51
N GLU A 143 -1.29 -3.05 16.10
CA GLU A 143 -2.30 -2.18 16.67
C GLU A 143 -3.07 -1.46 15.55
N VAL A 144 -4.40 -1.45 15.64
CA VAL A 144 -5.26 -0.70 14.74
C VAL A 144 -5.25 0.77 15.13
N ILE A 145 -4.64 1.60 14.28
CA ILE A 145 -4.52 3.05 14.51
C ILE A 145 -5.47 3.87 13.64
N GLY A 146 -6.11 3.24 12.66
CA GLY A 146 -7.00 3.93 11.73
C GLY A 146 -8.00 3.00 11.06
N ILE A 147 -9.15 3.58 10.71
CA ILE A 147 -10.21 2.92 9.92
C ILE A 147 -10.46 3.72 8.65
N VAL A 148 -10.60 3.04 7.52
CA VAL A 148 -10.95 3.61 6.21
C VAL A 148 -12.26 3.04 5.68
N PRO A 149 -12.95 3.70 4.73
CA PRO A 149 -14.09 3.10 4.03
C PRO A 149 -13.67 1.82 3.29
N ASP A 150 -14.64 0.96 3.02
CA ASP A 150 -14.42 -0.17 2.11
C ASP A 150 -14.19 0.35 0.68
N THR A 151 -13.13 -0.14 0.03
CA THR A 151 -12.73 0.30 -1.31
C THR A 151 -12.67 -0.87 -2.27
N VAL A 152 -13.07 -0.64 -3.52
CA VAL A 152 -12.84 -1.58 -4.61
C VAL A 152 -11.32 -1.75 -4.81
N TYR A 153 -10.84 -3.00 -4.80
CA TYR A 153 -9.40 -3.25 -4.75
C TYR A 153 -8.91 -4.17 -5.87
N LEU A 154 -9.68 -5.17 -6.27
CA LEU A 154 -9.23 -6.13 -7.29
C LEU A 154 -9.63 -5.74 -8.71
N ARG A 155 -10.88 -5.33 -8.91
CA ARG A 155 -11.46 -4.96 -10.23
C ARG A 155 -12.59 -3.96 -10.04
N ALA A 156 -12.77 -3.03 -10.96
CA ALA A 156 -13.85 -2.03 -10.90
C ALA A 156 -15.26 -2.63 -10.76
N THR A 157 -15.44 -3.87 -11.22
CA THR A 157 -16.72 -4.61 -11.17
C THR A 157 -16.92 -5.42 -9.89
N GLU A 158 -16.09 -5.22 -8.87
CA GLU A 158 -16.18 -5.95 -7.61
C GLU A 158 -17.45 -5.55 -6.86
N ARG A 159 -18.36 -6.52 -6.66
CA ARG A 159 -19.67 -6.30 -6.02
C ARG A 159 -19.65 -6.45 -4.49
N ASP A 160 -18.67 -7.16 -3.95
CA ASP A 160 -18.46 -7.35 -2.52
C ASP A 160 -16.97 -7.14 -2.19
N PRO A 161 -16.54 -5.92 -1.82
CA PRO A 161 -15.15 -5.66 -1.52
C PRO A 161 -14.75 -6.42 -0.27
N ARG A 162 -13.84 -7.39 -0.45
CA ARG A 162 -13.25 -8.10 0.70
C ARG A 162 -12.62 -7.08 1.67
N PRO A 163 -12.74 -7.30 2.99
CA PRO A 163 -12.13 -6.40 3.96
C PRO A 163 -10.63 -6.29 3.74
N ILE A 164 -10.08 -5.10 3.96
CA ILE A 164 -8.68 -4.78 3.66
C ILE A 164 -7.98 -4.36 4.93
N PHE A 165 -6.74 -4.82 5.05
CA PHE A 165 -5.81 -4.41 6.08
C PHE A 165 -4.55 -3.85 5.41
N TYR A 166 -4.11 -2.69 5.87
CA TYR A 166 -2.94 -1.97 5.39
C TYR A 166 -1.85 -1.97 6.47
N THR A 167 -0.60 -2.09 6.04
CA THR A 167 0.58 -1.92 6.91
C THR A 167 1.56 -0.89 6.34
N PRO A 168 2.34 -0.21 7.19
CA PRO A 168 3.27 0.79 6.71
C PRO A 168 4.50 0.14 6.08
N LEU A 169 4.88 0.62 4.89
CA LEU A 169 6.10 0.22 4.17
C LEU A 169 7.36 0.51 4.99
N ARG A 170 7.30 1.49 5.90
CA ARG A 170 8.40 1.80 6.84
C ARG A 170 8.65 0.68 7.85
N GLN A 171 7.64 -0.09 8.23
CA GLN A 171 7.84 -1.23 9.13
C GLN A 171 8.02 -2.55 8.36
N ASN A 172 7.59 -2.60 7.10
CA ASN A 172 7.53 -3.82 6.30
C ASN A 172 8.29 -3.60 4.99
N CYS A 173 9.57 -3.98 4.96
CA CYS A 173 10.35 -3.86 3.74
C CYS A 173 9.85 -4.88 2.71
N GLU A 174 9.36 -4.38 1.59
CA GLU A 174 8.82 -5.16 0.48
C GLU A 174 9.63 -4.88 -0.79
N SER A 175 9.80 -5.90 -1.64
CA SER A 175 10.29 -5.74 -3.01
C SER A 175 9.12 -5.65 -3.99
N GLY A 176 9.34 -5.06 -5.17
CA GLY A 176 8.29 -4.94 -6.19
C GLY A 176 7.17 -3.96 -5.82
N VAL A 177 7.54 -2.86 -5.16
CA VAL A 177 6.61 -1.78 -4.83
C VAL A 177 6.37 -0.91 -6.06
N SER A 178 5.11 -0.57 -6.28
CA SER A 178 4.67 0.34 -7.34
C SER A 178 4.47 1.75 -6.81
N LEU A 179 4.98 2.73 -7.54
CA LEU A 179 4.71 4.15 -7.28
C LEU A 179 3.35 4.54 -7.87
N HIS A 180 2.56 5.29 -7.12
CA HIS A 180 1.31 5.90 -7.52
C HIS A 180 1.49 7.42 -7.43
N ILE A 181 1.15 8.13 -8.50
CA ILE A 181 1.34 9.58 -8.60
C ILE A 181 0.03 10.20 -9.05
N ARG A 182 -0.40 11.22 -8.31
CA ARG A 182 -1.52 12.11 -8.66
C ARG A 182 -0.95 13.41 -9.20
N THR A 183 -1.45 13.85 -10.34
CA THR A 183 -0.88 14.96 -11.10
C THR A 183 -1.94 15.97 -11.54
N ASP A 184 -1.57 17.24 -11.60
CA ASP A 184 -2.34 18.27 -12.29
C ASP A 184 -1.83 18.38 -13.73
N GLY A 185 -2.60 17.87 -14.69
CA GLY A 185 -2.23 17.87 -16.11
C GLY A 185 -1.68 16.53 -16.61
N ASP A 186 -0.86 16.57 -17.67
CA ASP A 186 -0.40 15.37 -18.38
C ASP A 186 0.52 14.48 -17.51
N PRO A 187 0.08 13.26 -17.13
CA PRO A 187 0.91 12.37 -16.32
C PRO A 187 2.18 11.90 -17.04
N LEU A 188 2.23 11.95 -18.37
CA LEU A 188 3.43 11.59 -19.13
C LEU A 188 4.53 12.65 -19.04
N ALA A 189 4.16 13.92 -18.80
CA ALA A 189 5.10 15.03 -18.65
C ALA A 189 6.03 14.88 -17.43
N ILE A 190 5.62 14.07 -16.44
CA ILE A 190 6.38 13.86 -15.20
C ILE A 190 7.36 12.68 -15.34
N LEU A 191 7.20 11.83 -16.37
CA LEU A 191 8.05 10.65 -16.57
C LEU A 191 9.55 10.95 -16.65
N PRO A 192 10.03 12.03 -17.30
CA PRO A 192 11.46 12.34 -17.32
C PRO A 192 12.04 12.58 -15.93
N ALA A 193 11.32 13.29 -15.06
CA ALA A 193 11.73 13.57 -13.69
C ALA A 193 11.80 12.29 -12.83
N VAL A 194 10.89 11.34 -13.06
CA VAL A 194 10.87 10.06 -12.33
C VAL A 194 11.88 9.05 -12.89
N ARG A 195 12.16 9.06 -14.20
CA ARG A 195 13.07 8.09 -14.86
C ARG A 195 14.55 8.34 -14.57
N GLN A 196 14.94 9.56 -14.20
CA GLN A 196 16.33 9.86 -13.84
C GLN A 196 16.76 9.16 -12.54
N ASP A 197 15.80 8.74 -11.71
CA ASP A 197 16.05 7.96 -10.50
C ASP A 197 16.24 6.47 -10.83
N ARG A 198 17.42 6.14 -11.38
CA ARG A 198 17.90 4.75 -11.41
C ARG A 198 18.68 4.44 -10.13
N PRO A 199 18.40 3.31 -9.45
CA PRO A 199 19.22 2.85 -8.33
C PRO A 199 20.67 2.63 -8.79
N ARG A 200 21.63 3.26 -8.09
CA ARG A 200 23.07 3.27 -8.45
C ARG A 200 23.86 2.05 -7.96
N ALA A 201 23.26 1.07 -7.27
CA ALA A 201 23.98 -0.07 -6.67
C ALA A 201 23.28 -1.43 -6.89
N ARG A 202 24.06 -2.53 -6.81
CA ARG A 202 23.66 -3.95 -6.96
C ARG A 202 23.88 -4.68 -5.62
N CYS A 203 23.04 -5.66 -5.23
CA CYS A 203 23.33 -6.54 -4.07
C CYS A 203 23.24 -8.02 -4.40
N ALA A 204 24.04 -8.77 -3.65
CA ALA A 204 24.01 -10.22 -3.52
C ALA A 204 23.17 -10.58 -2.28
N GLY A 205 22.14 -11.42 -2.44
CA GLY A 205 21.48 -12.06 -1.28
C GLY A 205 19.96 -12.26 -1.35
N CYS A 206 19.22 -11.51 -2.17
CA CYS A 206 17.77 -11.71 -2.28
C CYS A 206 17.45 -12.91 -3.19
N ARG A 207 17.15 -14.08 -2.61
CA ARG A 207 16.63 -15.23 -3.38
C ARG A 207 15.14 -15.01 -3.67
N GLY A 208 14.82 -14.75 -4.93
CA GLY A 208 13.46 -14.79 -5.49
C GLY A 208 13.54 -15.01 -7.00
N LYS A 209 12.79 -15.98 -7.54
CA LYS A 209 12.80 -16.30 -8.98
C LYS A 209 12.23 -15.14 -9.81
N VAL A 210 12.95 -14.80 -10.86
CA VAL A 210 12.65 -13.73 -11.83
C VAL A 210 11.56 -14.18 -12.80
N ALA A 211 10.52 -13.37 -13.02
CA ALA A 211 9.67 -13.44 -14.20
C ALA A 211 9.72 -12.09 -14.92
N SER A 212 10.44 -12.01 -16.04
CA SER A 212 10.49 -10.79 -16.85
C SER A 212 9.21 -10.69 -17.67
N THR A 213 8.42 -9.65 -17.49
CA THR A 213 7.39 -9.25 -18.47
C THR A 213 7.76 -7.89 -19.04
N ARG A 214 8.16 -7.89 -20.31
CA ARG A 214 8.31 -6.66 -21.12
C ARG A 214 6.91 -6.13 -21.43
N GLY A 215 6.33 -5.33 -20.53
CA GLY A 215 5.09 -4.60 -20.81
C GLY A 215 5.37 -3.40 -21.71
N ARG A 216 4.80 -3.38 -22.92
CA ARG A 216 4.85 -2.20 -23.81
C ARG A 216 4.01 -1.07 -23.22
N LEU A 217 4.58 0.14 -23.20
CA LEU A 217 3.87 1.38 -22.94
C LEU A 217 2.76 1.53 -23.99
N ARG A 218 1.50 1.64 -23.57
CA ARG A 218 0.37 2.01 -24.44
C ARG A 218 -0.32 3.21 -23.84
N ALA A 219 -0.27 4.33 -24.55
CA ALA A 219 -1.19 5.43 -24.34
C ALA A 219 -2.57 4.97 -24.80
N VAL A 220 -3.57 5.12 -23.95
CA VAL A 220 -4.97 4.88 -24.30
C VAL A 220 -5.75 6.08 -23.78
N PRO A 221 -6.44 6.82 -24.66
CA PRO A 221 -7.16 8.05 -24.33
C PRO A 221 -8.39 7.77 -23.46
N TRP A 222 -8.91 8.81 -22.79
CA TRP A 222 -10.33 9.23 -22.67
C TRP A 222 -10.41 10.64 -22.10
#